data_AF-N8RFU4-F1
#
_entry.id   AF-N8RFU4-F1
#
_cell.length_a   1.000
_cell.length_b   1.000
_cell.length_c   1.000
_cell.angle_alpha   90.00
_cell.angle_beta   90.00
_cell.angle_gamma   90.00
#
_symmetry.space_group_name_H-M   'P 1'
#
loop_
_entity.id
_entity.type
_entity.pdbx_description
1 polymer ?
#
loop_
_entity_poly.entity_id
_entity_poly.type
_entity_poly.pdbx_seq_one_letter_code
_entity_poly.pdbx_strand_id
1 'polypeptide(L)'
;MKYIMFKQEKNGLVELIPVLFPNKLVHKDVADALQQDVLKGCSIHSAGSISPLNLIPEGRSETLGVKADPITDEYVIKMVDYGGGYQ
;
A
#
# COMPACT_ATOMS: atom_id res chain seq x y z
N MET A 1 1.66 -4.07 -10.63
CA MET A 1 0.59 -3.97 -9.62
C MET A 1 0.62 -2.57 -9.05
N LYS A 2 -0.48 -2.13 -8.44
CA LYS A 2 -0.53 -0.91 -7.65
C LYS A 2 -0.55 -1.27 -6.18
N TYR A 3 -0.17 -0.32 -5.33
CA TYR A 3 -0.29 -0.47 -3.89
C TYR A 3 -0.66 0.84 -3.20
N ILE A 4 -1.17 0.71 -1.99
CA ILE A 4 -1.31 1.80 -1.00
C ILE A 4 -0.70 1.31 0.29
N MET A 5 0.16 2.12 0.90
CA MET A 5 0.62 1.91 2.26
C MET A 5 -0.27 2.70 3.21
N PHE A 6 -1.02 1.99 4.05
CA PHE A 6 -1.75 2.63 5.14
C PHE A 6 -0.88 2.72 6.38
N LYS A 7 -1.17 3.71 7.21
CA LYS A 7 -0.52 3.95 8.49
C LYS A 7 -1.57 4.09 9.59
N GLN A 8 -1.35 3.37 10.68
CA GLN A 8 -2.11 3.52 11.91
C GLN A 8 -1.17 3.83 13.07
N GLU A 9 -1.57 4.77 13.92
CA GLU A 9 -0.86 5.08 15.16
C GLU A 9 -1.68 4.61 16.36
N LYS A 10 -1.07 3.78 17.21
CA LYS A 10 -1.68 3.27 18.44
C LYS A 10 -0.65 3.28 19.55
N ASN A 11 -0.93 4.02 20.64
CA ASN A 11 -0.06 4.10 21.82
C ASN A 11 1.41 4.46 21.50
N GLY A 12 1.63 5.36 20.52
CA GLY A 12 2.98 5.76 20.08
C GLY A 12 3.68 4.76 19.17
N LEU A 13 3.05 3.62 18.86
CA LEU A 13 3.53 2.67 17.84
C LEU A 13 2.91 3.00 16.49
N VAL A 14 3.73 2.91 15.45
CA VAL A 14 3.32 3.07 14.05
C VAL A 14 3.23 1.71 13.40
N GLU A 15 2.04 1.36 12.91
CA GLU A 15 1.80 0.18 12.10
C GLU A 15 1.65 0.60 10.64
N LEU A 16 2.35 -0.11 9.75
CA LEU A 16 2.29 0.08 8.30
C LEU A 16 1.64 -1.14 7.66
N ILE A 17 0.61 -0.89 6.84
CA ILE A 17 -0.25 -1.93 6.27
C ILE A 17 -0.23 -1.78 4.75
N PRO A 18 0.54 -2.62 4.03
CA PRO A 18 0.55 -2.59 2.58
C PRO A 18 -0.69 -3.28 2.02
N VAL A 19 -1.34 -2.66 1.04
CA VAL A 19 -2.41 -3.26 0.26
C VAL A 19 -2.01 -3.24 -1.21
N LEU A 20 -1.77 -4.41 -1.79
CA LEU A 20 -1.43 -4.58 -3.21
C LEU A 20 -2.65 -5.00 -4.00
N PHE A 21 -2.80 -4.46 -5.21
CA PHE A 21 -3.96 -4.73 -6.06
C PHE A 21 -3.66 -4.59 -7.57
N PRO A 22 -4.53 -5.14 -8.45
CA PRO A 22 -4.35 -5.06 -9.90
C PRO A 22 -4.38 -3.62 -10.42
N ASN A 23 -3.62 -3.36 -11.50
CA ASN A 23 -3.51 -2.03 -12.10
C ASN A 23 -4.87 -1.44 -12.58
N LYS A 24 -5.88 -2.30 -12.80
CA LYS A 24 -7.23 -1.90 -13.23
C LYS A 24 -7.97 -1.05 -12.17
N LEU A 25 -7.60 -1.15 -10.89
CA LEU A 25 -8.22 -0.35 -9.84
C LEU A 25 -7.50 0.99 -9.68
N VAL A 26 -8.27 2.00 -9.29
CA VAL A 26 -7.80 3.36 -9.01
C VAL A 26 -7.46 3.46 -7.52
N HIS A 27 -6.33 4.10 -7.17
CA HIS A 27 -5.90 4.17 -5.77
C HIS A 27 -6.95 4.82 -4.86
N LYS A 28 -7.61 5.89 -5.32
CA LYS A 28 -8.64 6.58 -4.52
C LYS A 28 -9.83 5.69 -4.22
N ASP A 29 -10.36 4.98 -5.22
CA ASP A 29 -11.52 4.11 -5.03
C ASP A 29 -11.21 2.96 -4.05
N VAL A 30 -10.00 2.38 -4.14
CA VAL A 30 -9.53 1.36 -3.21
C VAL A 30 -9.37 1.93 -1.81
N ALA A 31 -8.77 3.11 -1.66
CA ALA A 31 -8.61 3.77 -0.37
C ALA A 31 -9.96 4.07 0.29
N ASP A 32 -10.87 4.70 -0.46
CA ASP A 32 -12.19 5.10 0.02
C ASP A 32 -12.99 3.86 0.47
N ALA A 33 -12.95 2.76 -0.30
CA ALA A 33 -13.62 1.51 0.07
C ALA A 33 -13.06 0.86 1.34
N LEU A 34 -11.74 0.83 1.51
CA LEU A 34 -11.10 0.19 2.66
C LEU A 34 -11.21 1.05 3.93
N GLN A 35 -11.06 2.37 3.80
CA GLN A 35 -11.18 3.30 4.94
C GLN A 35 -12.63 3.45 5.44
N GLN A 36 -13.62 3.04 4.64
CA GLN A 36 -15.01 3.01 5.09
C GLN A 36 -15.25 1.95 6.18
N ASP A 37 -14.52 0.83 6.16
CA ASP A 37 -14.75 -0.30 7.05
C ASP A 37 -13.45 -0.89 7.64
N VAL A 38 -12.78 -1.79 6.91
CA VAL A 38 -11.67 -2.61 7.42
C VAL A 38 -10.42 -1.83 7.85
N LEU A 39 -10.15 -0.69 7.23
CA LEU A 39 -9.02 0.20 7.55
C LEU A 39 -9.51 1.56 8.06
N LYS A 40 -10.68 1.59 8.71
CA LYS A 40 -11.24 2.80 9.29
C LYS A 40 -10.28 3.46 10.28
N GLY A 41 -10.07 4.77 10.11
CA GLY A 41 -9.16 5.55 10.93
C GLY A 41 -7.67 5.39 10.59
N CYS A 42 -7.32 4.54 9.62
CA CYS A 42 -5.97 4.54 9.06
C CYS A 42 -5.77 5.75 8.14
N SER A 43 -4.57 6.29 8.12
CA SER A 43 -4.13 7.33 7.18
C SER A 43 -3.36 6.71 6.01
N ILE A 44 -3.21 7.43 4.91
CA ILE A 44 -2.39 6.99 3.78
C ILE A 44 -0.96 7.54 3.99
N HIS A 45 0.02 6.64 4.00
CA HIS A 45 1.44 6.98 4.12
C HIS A 45 2.07 7.26 2.76
N SER A 46 1.95 6.30 1.84
CA SER A 46 2.54 6.31 0.50
C SER A 46 1.65 5.52 -0.45
N ALA A 47 1.81 5.74 -1.75
CA ALA A 47 1.15 4.93 -2.76
C ALA A 47 1.89 5.04 -4.10
N GLY A 48 1.86 3.96 -4.86
CA GLY A 48 2.57 3.88 -6.13
C GLY A 48 2.25 2.61 -6.92
N SER A 49 3.18 2.27 -7.80
CA SER A 49 3.20 1.02 -8.53
C SER A 49 4.34 0.14 -8.00
N ILE A 50 4.18 -1.16 -8.18
CA ILE A 50 5.18 -2.15 -7.83
C ILE A 50 5.22 -3.22 -8.92
N SER A 51 6.43 -3.56 -9.36
CA SER A 51 6.61 -4.68 -10.28
C SER A 51 6.51 -5.99 -9.50
N PRO A 52 5.67 -6.94 -9.95
CA PRO A 52 5.51 -8.23 -9.28
C PRO A 52 6.77 -9.11 -9.33
N LEU A 53 7.77 -8.77 -10.16
CA LEU A 53 8.99 -9.56 -10.33
C LEU A 53 10.08 -9.22 -9.31
N ASN A 54 10.24 -7.94 -8.96
CA ASN A 54 11.32 -7.47 -8.10
C ASN A 54 10.82 -6.81 -6.80
N LEU A 55 9.50 -6.57 -6.69
CA LEU A 55 8.85 -5.93 -5.56
C LEU A 55 9.45 -4.55 -5.22
N ILE A 56 9.91 -3.82 -6.23
CA ILE A 56 10.44 -2.45 -6.06
C ILE A 56 9.28 -1.45 -6.19
N PRO A 57 8.97 -0.66 -5.13
CA PRO A 57 7.94 0.37 -5.16
C PRO A 57 8.43 1.63 -5.90
N GLU A 58 7.57 2.20 -6.74
CA GLU A 58 7.90 3.38 -7.55
C GLU A 58 6.69 4.27 -7.87
N GLY A 59 7.01 5.49 -8.32
CA GLY A 59 6.03 6.42 -8.88
C GLY A 59 5.22 7.20 -7.84
N ARG A 60 4.03 7.64 -8.26
CA ARG A 60 3.11 8.48 -7.49
C ARG A 60 1.68 8.07 -7.78
N SER A 61 0.81 8.15 -6.77
CA SER A 61 -0.63 8.13 -7.00
C SER A 61 -1.13 9.52 -7.42
N GLU A 62 -1.66 9.62 -8.63
CA GLU A 62 -2.28 10.87 -9.12
C GLU A 62 -3.56 11.20 -8.35
N THR A 63 -4.34 10.18 -7.97
CA THR A 63 -5.65 10.37 -7.33
C THR A 63 -5.57 10.58 -5.82
N LEU A 64 -4.51 10.09 -5.17
CA LEU A 64 -4.27 10.33 -3.73
C LEU A 64 -3.25 11.44 -3.47
N GLY A 65 -2.52 11.89 -4.50
CA GLY A 65 -1.52 12.95 -4.38
C GLY A 65 -0.23 12.55 -3.66
N VAL A 66 -0.13 11.34 -3.12
CA VAL A 66 1.05 10.81 -2.39
C VAL A 66 2.01 10.07 -3.31
N LYS A 67 3.30 10.02 -2.95
CA LYS A 67 4.37 9.33 -3.67
C LYS A 67 4.70 7.99 -3.00
N ALA A 68 5.35 7.11 -3.75
CA ALA A 68 6.01 5.95 -3.17
C ALA A 68 7.15 6.38 -2.23
N ASP A 69 7.37 5.62 -1.16
CA ASP A 69 8.57 5.66 -0.31
C ASP A 69 9.35 4.36 -0.54
N PRO A 70 10.29 4.32 -1.50
CA PRO A 70 10.91 3.07 -1.90
C PRO A 70 11.61 2.33 -0.76
N ILE A 71 12.22 3.07 0.18
CA ILE A 71 13.01 2.45 1.26
C ILE A 71 12.08 1.76 2.26
N THR A 72 11.05 2.46 2.74
CA THR A 72 10.11 1.92 3.71
C THR A 72 9.14 0.92 3.08
N ASP A 73 8.60 1.24 1.90
CA ASP A 73 7.58 0.42 1.26
C ASP A 73 8.14 -0.93 0.82
N GLU A 74 9.36 -0.98 0.28
CA GLU A 74 10.00 -2.23 -0.15
C GLU A 74 10.19 -3.18 1.03
N TYR A 75 10.71 -2.66 2.14
CA TYR A 75 10.93 -3.43 3.35
C TYR A 75 9.62 -4.01 3.90
N VAL A 76 8.59 -3.18 4.06
CA VAL A 76 7.31 -3.61 4.62
C VAL A 76 6.59 -4.60 3.70
N ILE A 77 6.57 -4.33 2.39
CA ILE A 77 5.92 -5.21 1.40
C ILE A 77 6.58 -6.59 1.38
N LYS A 78 7.91 -6.66 1.46
CA LYS A 78 8.65 -7.95 1.45
C LYS A 78 8.47 -8.76 2.73
N MET A 79 8.17 -8.10 3.87
CA MET A 79 7.90 -8.79 5.12
C MET A 79 6.50 -9.41 5.17
N VAL A 80 5.56 -8.91 4.37
CA VAL A 80 4.24 -9.53 4.26
C VAL A 80 4.34 -10.68 3.27
N ASP A 81 4.13 -11.90 3.76
CA ASP A 81 4.16 -13.10 2.93
C ASP A 81 2.97 -13.14 1.97
N TYR A 82 3.22 -12.71 0.73
CA TYR A 82 2.29 -12.85 -0.39
C TYR A 82 2.55 -14.14 -1.21
N GLY A 83 3.51 -14.97 -0.80
CA GLY A 83 4.00 -16.14 -1.56
C GLY A 83 3.05 -17.34 -1.59
N GLY A 84 1.98 -17.33 -0.78
CA GLY A 84 1.03 -18.44 -0.66
C GLY A 84 0.11 -18.69 -1.87
N GLY A 85 0.32 -18.03 -3.02
CA GLY A 85 -0.62 -18.04 -4.15
C GLY A 85 -0.04 -18.29 -5.55
N TYR A 86 1.25 -18.59 -5.70
CA TYR A 86 1.78 -19.05 -7.00
C TYR A 86 1.65 -20.58 -7.11
N GLN A 87 0.67 -21.05 -7.88
CA GLN A 87 0.64 -22.40 -8.48
C GLN A 87 1.00 -22.31 -9.95
#